data_AF-A0A6L5QX43-F1
#
_entry.id   AF-A0A6L5QX43-F1
#
_cell.length_a   1.000
_cell.length_b   1.000
_cell.length_c   1.000
_cell.angle_alpha   90.00
_cell.angle_beta   90.00
_cell.angle_gamma   90.00
#
_symmetry.space_group_name_H-M   'P 1'
#
loop_
_entity.id
_entity.type
_entity.pdbx_description
1 polymer ?
#
loop_
_entity_poly.entity_id
_entity_poly.type
_entity_poly.pdbx_seq_one_letter_code
_entity_poly.pdbx_strand_id
1 'polypeptide(L)'
;MTSTTSVALASHGAALVALVGVLREATTSQYDTPPRPSSPANDAPRPKGEHADPTMRTALHPDRMRLRATIIGAESTLARSADEFAAASRALDAALAPYRGEVGDDLAELTDAADRVEARLAVAA
;
A
#
# COMPACT_ATOMS: atom_id res chain seq x y z
N MET A 1 -1.23 -32.97 -1.40
CA MET A 1 0.01 -32.24 -1.04
C MET A 1 -0.16 -30.82 -1.54
N THR A 2 -0.27 -29.84 -0.64
CA THR A 2 -0.26 -28.42 -1.01
C THR A 2 1.14 -28.06 -1.47
N SER A 3 1.28 -27.59 -2.72
CA SER A 3 2.56 -27.13 -3.25
C SER A 3 3.05 -25.96 -2.40
N THR A 4 4.35 -25.93 -2.06
CA THR A 4 4.98 -24.83 -1.32
C THR A 4 4.65 -23.46 -1.96
N THR A 5 4.44 -23.43 -3.28
CA THR A 5 3.99 -22.24 -4.03
C THR A 5 2.61 -21.73 -3.62
N SER A 6 1.63 -22.61 -3.38
CA SER A 6 0.27 -22.18 -3.01
C SER A 6 0.23 -21.58 -1.61
N VAL A 7 1.06 -22.09 -0.69
CA VAL A 7 1.21 -21.53 0.66
C VAL A 7 1.89 -20.16 0.61
N ALA A 8 2.94 -20.02 -0.20
CA ALA A 8 3.63 -18.74 -0.38
C ALA A 8 2.70 -17.68 -0.97
N LEU A 9 1.89 -18.04 -1.98
CA LEU A 9 0.93 -17.13 -2.61
C LEU A 9 -0.18 -16.72 -1.64
N ALA A 10 -0.74 -17.67 -0.87
CA ALA A 10 -1.74 -17.37 0.14
C ALA A 10 -1.20 -16.44 1.23
N SER A 11 0.04 -16.67 1.69
CA SER A 11 0.71 -15.79 2.65
C SER A 11 0.95 -14.38 2.10
N HIS A 12 1.33 -14.26 0.83
CA HIS A 12 1.49 -12.95 0.18
C HIS A 12 0.14 -12.24 0.04
N GLY A 13 -0.92 -12.95 -0.39
CA GLY A 13 -2.27 -12.41 -0.46
C GLY A 13 -2.76 -11.89 0.89
N ALA A 14 -2.56 -12.66 1.97
CA ALA A 14 -2.93 -12.24 3.32
C ALA A 14 -2.16 -10.98 3.78
N ALA A 15 -0.86 -10.90 3.48
CA ALA A 15 -0.04 -9.73 3.80
C ALA A 15 -0.48 -8.48 3.02
N LEU A 16 -0.85 -8.63 1.74
CA LEU A 16 -1.38 -7.54 0.91
C LEU A 16 -2.71 -7.02 1.46
N VAL A 17 -3.64 -7.92 1.83
CA VAL A 17 -4.93 -7.53 2.42
C VAL A 17 -4.72 -6.76 3.74
N ALA A 18 -3.83 -7.24 4.60
CA ALA A 18 -3.50 -6.55 5.85
C ALA A 18 -2.89 -5.16 5.59
N LEU A 19 -1.98 -5.05 4.63
CA LEU A 19 -1.35 -3.78 4.26
C LEU A 19 -2.37 -2.77 3.71
N VAL A 20 -3.32 -3.20 2.88
CA VAL A 20 -4.41 -2.33 2.39
C VAL A 20 -5.25 -1.78 3.54
N GLY A 21 -5.57 -2.61 4.54
CA GLY A 21 -6.30 -2.18 5.74
C GLY A 21 -5.54 -1.08 6.49
N VAL A 22 -4.25 -1.32 6.76
CA VAL A 22 -3.38 -0.36 7.46
C VAL A 22 -3.18 0.92 6.67
N LEU A 23 -3.01 0.84 5.35
CA LEU A 23 -2.85 2.03 4.49
C LEU A 23 -4.11 2.89 4.46
N ARG A 24 -5.29 2.28 4.39
CA ARG A 24 -6.57 3.01 4.44
C ARG A 24 -6.75 3.77 5.76
N GLU A 25 -6.38 3.14 6.87
CA GLU A 25 -6.39 3.79 8.17
C GLU A 25 -5.35 4.92 8.22
N ALA A 26 -4.10 4.64 7.86
CA ALA A 26 -2.99 5.59 7.89
C ALA A 26 -3.25 6.84 7.01
N THR A 27 -3.82 6.65 5.83
CA THR A 27 -4.15 7.76 4.90
C THR A 27 -5.24 8.67 5.44
N THR A 28 -6.12 8.17 6.31
CA THR A 28 -7.14 8.97 7.00
C THR A 28 -6.52 9.66 8.22
N SER A 29 -5.82 8.90 9.06
CA SER A 29 -5.27 9.35 10.34
C SER A 29 -4.08 10.32 10.20
N GLN A 30 -3.46 10.43 9.03
CA GLN A 30 -2.34 11.36 8.81
C GLN A 30 -2.72 12.84 9.01
N TYR A 31 -4.00 13.17 9.04
CA TYR A 31 -4.50 14.52 9.32
C TYR A 31 -4.91 14.75 10.77
N ASP A 32 -4.93 13.69 11.57
CA ASP A 32 -5.25 13.79 12.98
C ASP A 32 -4.05 14.31 13.77
N THR A 33 -4.34 14.82 14.96
CA THR A 33 -3.31 15.16 15.94
C THR A 33 -3.01 13.90 16.74
N PRO A 34 -1.74 13.44 16.81
CA PRO A 34 -1.40 12.29 17.64
C PRO A 34 -1.88 12.52 19.09
N PRO A 35 -2.51 11.52 19.73
CA PRO A 35 -2.92 11.65 21.12
C PRO A 35 -1.67 11.93 21.96
N ARG A 36 -1.61 13.10 22.58
CA ARG A 36 -0.56 13.41 23.53
C ARG A 36 -0.88 12.69 24.84
N PRO A 37 0.08 12.02 25.49
CA PRO A 37 -0.13 11.57 26.86
C PRO A 37 -0.53 12.80 27.68
N SER A 38 -1.63 12.67 28.43
CA SER A 38 -2.11 13.74 29.31
C SER A 38 -1.00 14.07 30.30
N SER A 39 -0.40 15.26 30.18
CA SER A 39 0.44 15.76 31.25
C SER A 39 -0.43 15.93 32.51
N PRO A 40 0.07 15.57 33.71
CA PRO A 40 -0.56 15.95 34.96
C PRO A 40 -0.82 17.46 34.96
N ALA A 41 -1.96 17.88 35.52
CA ALA A 41 -2.38 19.27 35.56
C ALA A 41 -1.25 20.17 36.10
N ASN A 42 -0.63 20.94 35.20
CA ASN A 42 0.35 21.95 35.53
C ASN A 42 -0.37 23.31 35.47
N ASP A 43 -0.73 23.84 36.63
CA ASP A 43 -1.41 25.14 36.83
C ASP A 43 -0.48 26.36 36.61
N ALA A 44 0.59 26.21 35.83
CA ALA A 44 1.52 27.30 35.57
C ALA A 44 0.96 28.27 34.51
N PRO A 45 1.00 29.59 34.72
CA PRO A 45 0.53 30.58 33.75
C PRO A 45 1.35 30.50 32.45
N ARG A 46 0.67 30.23 31.33
CA ARG A 46 1.31 30.19 30.01
C ARG A 46 1.71 31.61 29.56
N PRO A 47 2.97 31.85 29.15
CA PRO A 47 3.36 33.14 28.60
C PRO A 47 2.59 33.41 27.30
N LYS A 48 1.98 34.61 27.21
CA LYS A 48 1.33 35.11 25.99
C LYS A 48 2.42 35.63 25.05
N GLY A 49 2.87 34.80 24.12
CA GLY A 49 3.89 35.16 23.14
C GLY A 49 3.75 34.38 21.83
N GLU A 50 3.75 35.15 20.74
CA GLU A 50 3.76 34.79 19.31
C GLU A 50 2.56 34.02 18.74
N HIS A 51 1.94 34.62 17.72
CA HIS A 51 0.99 33.98 16.81
C HIS A 51 1.72 32.90 16.02
N ALA A 52 1.94 31.74 16.64
CA ALA A 52 2.41 30.56 15.94
C ALA A 52 1.30 30.11 15.00
N ASP A 53 1.53 30.16 13.69
CA ASP A 53 0.61 29.63 12.70
C ASP A 53 0.32 28.15 13.05
N PRO A 54 -0.91 27.86 13.54
CA PRO A 54 -1.25 26.52 14.02
C PRO A 54 -1.17 25.51 12.88
N THR A 55 -1.30 25.97 11.63
CA THR A 55 -1.29 25.14 10.42
C THR A 55 0.10 24.58 10.14
N MET A 56 1.14 25.44 10.18
CA MET A 56 2.55 25.03 9.98
C MET A 56 3.02 24.08 11.07
N ARG A 57 2.66 24.34 12.34
CA ARG A 57 3.05 23.48 13.47
C ARG A 57 2.39 22.10 13.42
N THR A 58 1.21 22.00 12.82
CA THR A 58 0.45 20.75 12.69
C THR A 58 0.89 19.96 11.45
N ALA A 59 1.17 20.65 10.34
CA ALA A 59 1.64 20.02 9.10
C ALA A 59 3.07 19.46 9.21
N LEU A 60 3.95 20.15 9.93
CA LEU A 60 5.36 19.77 10.13
C LEU A 60 5.59 18.97 11.42
N HIS A 61 4.53 18.41 12.03
CA HIS A 61 4.69 17.58 13.21
C HIS A 61 5.55 16.34 12.87
N PRO A 62 6.63 16.03 13.63
CA PRO A 62 7.54 14.93 13.31
C PRO A 62 6.83 13.59 13.11
N ASP A 63 5.83 13.27 13.94
CA ASP A 63 5.05 12.04 13.82
C ASP A 63 4.23 11.99 12.52
N ARG A 64 3.67 13.12 12.08
CA ARG A 64 2.94 13.20 10.81
C ARG A 64 3.87 13.03 9.62
N MET A 65 5.05 13.65 9.67
CA MET A 65 6.07 13.47 8.63
C MET A 65 6.54 12.02 8.57
N ARG A 66 6.76 11.38 9.72
CA ARG A 66 7.12 9.97 9.81
C ARG A 66 6.03 9.07 9.24
N LEU A 67 4.76 9.32 9.58
CA LEU A 67 3.62 8.58 9.04
C LEU A 67 3.52 8.73 7.52
N ARG A 68 3.63 9.95 6.99
CA ARG A 68 3.64 10.22 5.54
C ARG A 68 4.79 9.51 4.83
N ALA A 69 6.00 9.59 5.37
CA ALA A 69 7.16 8.88 4.81
C ALA A 69 6.93 7.36 4.79
N THR A 70 6.27 6.82 5.80
CA THR A 70 5.94 5.39 5.89
C THR A 70 4.88 5.00 4.87
N ILE A 71 3.84 5.82 4.68
CA ILE A 71 2.81 5.63 3.63
C ILE A 71 3.47 5.61 2.25
N ILE A 72 4.29 6.62 1.92
CA ILE A 72 4.99 6.70 0.64
C ILE A 72 5.90 5.48 0.42
N GLY A 73 6.61 5.03 1.46
CA GLY A 73 7.45 3.84 1.39
C GLY A 73 6.66 2.55 1.14
N ALA A 74 5.48 2.42 1.76
CA ALA A 74 4.59 1.29 1.55
C ALA A 74 3.98 1.30 0.13
N GLU A 75 3.50 2.44 -0.35
CA GLU A 75 2.99 2.61 -1.72
C GLU A 75 4.07 2.31 -2.77
N SER A 76 5.29 2.82 -2.57
CA SER A 76 6.43 2.55 -3.45
C SER A 76 6.83 1.08 -3.45
N THR A 77 6.62 0.37 -2.34
CA THR A 77 6.87 -1.07 -2.25
C THR A 77 5.80 -1.85 -2.99
N LEU A 78 4.52 -1.47 -2.86
CA LEU A 78 3.43 -2.06 -3.64
C LEU A 78 3.64 -1.91 -5.15
N ALA A 79 4.05 -0.73 -5.61
CA ALA A 79 4.34 -0.49 -7.02
C ALA A 79 5.44 -1.44 -7.54
N ARG A 80 6.56 -1.54 -6.82
CA ARG A 80 7.66 -2.46 -7.19
C ARG A 80 7.24 -3.92 -7.16
N SER A 81 6.48 -4.34 -6.15
CA SER A 81 5.99 -5.72 -6.08
C SER A 81 5.03 -6.04 -7.22
N ALA A 82 4.20 -5.09 -7.65
CA ALA A 82 3.33 -5.27 -8.81
C ALA A 82 4.16 -5.49 -10.09
N ASP A 83 5.19 -4.68 -10.31
CA ASP A 83 6.11 -4.84 -11.45
C ASP A 83 6.83 -6.20 -11.43
N GLU A 84 7.31 -6.62 -10.25
CA GLU A 84 7.98 -7.91 -10.05
C GLU A 84 7.04 -9.09 -10.33
N PHE A 85 5.79 -9.04 -9.85
CA PHE A 85 4.79 -10.08 -10.12
C PHE A 85 4.41 -10.14 -11.60
N ALA A 86 4.23 -8.98 -12.25
CA ALA A 86 3.93 -8.93 -13.68
C ALA A 86 5.09 -9.51 -14.52
N ALA A 87 6.34 -9.17 -14.17
CA ALA A 87 7.53 -9.71 -14.82
C ALA A 87 7.66 -11.23 -14.61
N ALA A 88 7.47 -11.71 -13.38
CA ALA A 88 7.49 -13.13 -13.06
C ALA A 88 6.39 -13.90 -13.79
N SER A 89 5.19 -13.34 -13.88
CA SER A 89 4.06 -13.91 -14.62
C SER A 89 4.40 -14.06 -16.11
N ARG A 90 4.87 -12.99 -16.77
CA ARG A 90 5.28 -13.03 -18.18
C ARG A 90 6.42 -14.03 -18.43
N ALA A 91 7.40 -14.10 -17.54
CA ALA A 91 8.50 -15.04 -17.67
C ALA A 91 8.02 -16.50 -17.54
N LEU A 92 7.12 -16.78 -16.59
CA LEU A 92 6.53 -18.10 -16.44
C LEU A 92 5.62 -18.45 -17.62
N ASP A 93 4.86 -17.48 -18.13
CA ASP A 93 4.01 -17.64 -19.30
C ASP A 93 4.82 -18.02 -20.54
N ALA A 94 5.90 -17.28 -20.81
CA ALA A 94 6.84 -17.58 -21.88
C ALA A 94 7.52 -18.94 -21.71
N ALA A 95 7.88 -19.32 -20.48
CA ALA A 95 8.47 -20.62 -20.18
C ALA A 95 7.47 -21.78 -20.34
N LEU A 96 6.17 -21.53 -20.12
CA LEU A 96 5.10 -22.50 -20.31
C LEU A 96 4.68 -22.63 -21.78
N ALA A 97 4.91 -21.61 -22.61
CA ALA A 97 4.47 -21.60 -24.02
C ALA A 97 4.85 -22.87 -24.81
N PRO A 98 6.07 -23.44 -24.71
CA PRO A 98 6.42 -24.69 -25.40
C PRO A 98 5.66 -25.92 -24.90
N TYR A 99 5.16 -25.88 -23.66
CA TYR A 99 4.44 -26.98 -23.01
C TYR A 99 2.93 -26.93 -23.22
N ARG A 100 2.39 -25.81 -23.71
CA ARG A 100 0.95 -25.63 -23.94
C ARG A 100 0.43 -26.33 -25.20
N GLY A 101 1.28 -26.64 -26.17
CA GLY A 101 0.84 -27.18 -27.46
C GLY A 101 -0.18 -26.26 -28.16
N GLU A 102 -0.79 -26.71 -29.27
CA GLU A 102 -1.87 -25.98 -29.97
C GLU A 102 -3.18 -25.84 -29.16
N VAL A 103 -3.20 -26.21 -27.87
CA VAL A 103 -4.41 -26.27 -27.06
C VAL A 103 -4.21 -25.49 -25.76
N GLY A 104 -4.84 -24.32 -25.65
CA GLY A 104 -5.12 -23.71 -24.35
C GLY A 104 -5.16 -22.20 -24.35
N ASP A 105 -6.29 -21.65 -24.83
CA ASP A 105 -6.67 -20.22 -24.85
C ASP A 105 -6.90 -19.64 -23.41
N ASP A 106 -6.89 -20.50 -22.38
CA ASP A 106 -7.31 -20.15 -21.01
C ASP A 106 -6.38 -19.18 -20.27
N LEU A 107 -5.09 -19.13 -20.62
CA LEU A 107 -4.12 -18.21 -19.98
C LEU A 107 -4.09 -16.83 -20.66
N ALA A 108 -4.44 -16.77 -21.95
CA ALA A 108 -4.68 -15.49 -22.62
C ALA A 108 -5.92 -14.79 -22.02
N GLU A 109 -6.95 -15.55 -21.67
CA GLU A 109 -8.17 -15.03 -21.05
C GLU A 109 -7.92 -14.40 -19.65
N LEU A 110 -7.02 -14.98 -18.86
CA LEU A 110 -6.62 -14.42 -17.55
C LEU A 110 -5.79 -13.14 -17.69
N THR A 111 -4.94 -13.06 -18.71
CA THR A 111 -4.13 -11.87 -19.00
C THR A 111 -5.03 -10.72 -19.48
N ASP A 112 -5.98 -11.02 -20.37
CA ASP A 112 -6.99 -10.07 -20.85
C ASP A 112 -7.97 -9.63 -19.72
N ALA A 113 -8.21 -10.49 -18.72
CA ALA A 113 -8.96 -10.10 -17.52
C ALA A 113 -8.18 -9.10 -16.64
N ALA A 114 -6.86 -9.27 -16.50
CA ALA A 114 -6.01 -8.34 -15.75
C ALA A 114 -5.95 -6.96 -16.44
N ASP A 115 -5.77 -6.93 -17.77
CA ASP A 115 -5.75 -5.69 -18.56
C ASP A 115 -7.10 -4.94 -18.47
N ARG A 116 -8.23 -5.67 -18.43
CA ARG A 116 -9.56 -5.08 -18.22
C ARG A 116 -9.77 -4.49 -16.83
N VAL A 117 -9.14 -5.07 -15.80
CA VAL A 117 -9.17 -4.49 -14.44
C VAL A 117 -8.33 -3.22 -14.40
N GLU A 118 -7.14 -3.23 -15.00
CA GLU A 118 -6.27 -2.05 -15.11
C GLU A 118 -6.96 -0.90 -15.86
N ALA A 119 -7.59 -1.19 -16.99
CA ALA A 119 -8.37 -0.21 -17.75
C ALA A 119 -9.56 0.39 -16.95
N ARG A 120 -10.23 -0.42 -16.12
CA ARG A 120 -11.32 0.07 -15.25
C ARG A 120 -10.83 0.95 -14.11
N LEU A 121 -9.66 0.66 -13.55
CA LEU A 121 -9.04 1.48 -12.52
C LEU A 121 -8.55 2.82 -13.09
N ALA A 122 -8.02 2.82 -14.32
CA ALA A 122 -7.59 4.05 -15.01
C ALA A 122 -8.75 5.01 -15.35
N VAL A 123 -9.97 4.51 -15.54
CA VAL A 123 -11.18 5.32 -15.81
C VAL A 123 -11.81 5.87 -14.52
N ALA A 124 -11.48 5.29 -13.36
CA ALA A 124 -12.05 5.68 -12.07
C ALA A 124 -11.19 6.69 -11.28
N ALA A 125 -10.00 7.05 -11.79
CA ALA A 125 -9.08 8.05 -11.24
C ALA A 125 -9.27 9.42 -11.92
#